data_AF-Q2ULL2-F1
#
_entry.id   AF-Q2ULL2-F1
#
_cell.length_a   1.000
_cell.length_b   1.000
_cell.length_c   1.000
_cell.angle_alpha   90.00
_cell.angle_beta   90.00
_cell.angle_gamma   90.00
#
_symmetry.space_group_name_H-M   'P 1'
#
loop_
_entity.id
_entity.type
_entity.pdbx_description
1 polymer ?
#
loop_
_entity_poly.entity_id
_entity_poly.type
_entity_poly.pdbx_seq_one_letter_code
_entity_poly.pdbx_strand_id
1 'polypeptide(L)'
;MTVPFTATQFVAYESISKVMNPSGDYDPFTHCIAGGLAGAFAAGLTTPLDVVKTLLQTRGLAQNEEIRSAKGLFNAASIIKRQFGWSGFLRGARPRIISTMPSTAICWTSYEMAKAYFKRQEVA
;
A
#
# COMPACT_ATOMS: atom_id res chain seq x y z
N MET A 1 -1.61 -10.48 -2.77
CA MET A 1 -0.45 -9.94 -2.02
C MET A 1 -1.00 -9.12 -0.88
N THR A 2 -1.66 -9.78 0.07
CA THR A 2 -2.38 -9.07 1.14
C THR A 2 -1.46 -8.80 2.31
N VAL A 3 -0.71 -9.81 2.78
CA VAL A 3 0.10 -9.73 4.01
C VAL A 3 1.11 -8.58 4.04
N PRO A 4 1.98 -8.35 3.03
CA PRO A 4 2.98 -7.27 3.11
C PRO A 4 2.35 -5.89 3.05
N PHE A 5 1.27 -5.75 2.26
CA PHE A 5 0.53 -4.51 2.09
C PHE A 5 -0.21 -4.15 3.38
N THR A 6 -0.95 -5.10 3.95
CA THR A 6 -1.71 -4.88 5.20
C THR A 6 -0.77 -4.63 6.38
N ALA A 7 0.35 -5.34 6.48
CA ALA A 7 1.34 -5.12 7.54
C ALA A 7 1.95 -3.70 7.45
N THR A 8 2.39 -3.30 6.26
CA THR A 8 2.95 -1.96 6.06
C THR A 8 1.91 -0.87 6.31
N GLN A 9 0.68 -1.06 5.83
CA GLN A 9 -0.41 -0.12 6.05
C GLN A 9 -0.75 0.03 7.53
N PHE A 10 -0.78 -1.07 8.28
CA PHE A 10 -1.05 -1.05 9.72
C PHE A 10 0.06 -0.32 10.49
N VAL A 11 1.32 -0.67 10.23
CA VAL A 11 2.48 -0.03 10.88
C VAL A 11 2.55 1.47 10.54
N ALA A 12 2.32 1.81 9.27
CA ALA A 12 2.28 3.21 8.83
C ALA A 12 1.12 3.97 9.48
N TYR A 13 -0.07 3.37 9.54
CA TYR A 13 -1.23 3.97 10.19
C TYR A 13 -0.98 4.20 11.67
N GLU A 14 -0.47 3.20 12.40
CA GLU A 14 -0.20 3.33 13.83
C GLU A 14 0.85 4.42 14.11
N SER A 15 1.90 4.48 13.28
CA SER A 15 2.94 5.51 13.40
C SER A 15 2.38 6.91 13.13
N ILE A 16 1.58 7.08 12.07
CA ILE A 16 1.02 8.39 11.68
C ILE A 16 -0.06 8.82 12.68
N SER A 17 -0.92 7.90 13.12
CA SER A 17 -1.96 8.16 14.11
C SER A 17 -1.37 8.57 15.47
N LYS A 18 -0.29 7.89 15.92
CA LYS A 18 0.45 8.27 17.15
C LYS A 18 1.09 9.65 17.06
N VAL A 19 1.63 10.02 15.89
CA VAL A 19 2.26 11.33 15.68
C VAL A 19 1.22 12.45 15.57
N MET A 20 0.10 12.21 14.89
CA MET A 20 -0.94 13.23 14.68
C MET A 20 -1.86 13.42 15.90
N ASN A 21 -2.07 12.38 16.72
CA ASN A 21 -2.95 12.46 17.88
C ASN A 21 -2.31 11.88 19.16
N PRO A 22 -1.36 12.62 19.77
CA PRO A 22 -0.76 12.23 21.05
C PRO A 22 -1.76 12.30 22.23
N SER A 23 -2.88 13.03 22.08
CA SER A 23 -3.88 13.26 23.14
C SER A 23 -4.93 12.15 23.23
N GLY A 24 -5.09 11.33 22.19
CA GLY A 24 -6.06 10.21 22.18
C GLY A 24 -7.52 10.61 22.02
N ASP A 25 -7.80 11.88 21.67
CA ASP A 25 -9.15 12.37 21.41
C ASP A 25 -9.66 11.92 20.04
N TYR A 26 -10.94 11.55 19.94
CA TYR A 26 -11.51 11.07 18.69
C TYR A 26 -11.75 12.21 17.70
N ASP A 27 -10.87 12.34 16.70
CA ASP A 27 -11.03 13.27 15.58
C ASP A 27 -11.12 12.50 14.23
N PRO A 28 -12.30 12.47 13.58
CA PRO A 28 -12.51 11.73 12.33
C PRO A 28 -11.60 12.18 11.17
N PHE A 29 -11.27 13.48 11.11
CA PHE A 29 -10.46 14.03 10.03
C PHE A 29 -9.00 13.59 10.15
N THR A 30 -8.47 13.54 11.37
CA THR A 30 -7.12 13.05 11.68
C THR A 30 -6.96 11.59 11.27
N HIS A 31 -7.91 10.72 11.59
CA HIS A 31 -7.86 9.32 11.19
C HIS A 31 -8.04 9.12 9.68
N CYS A 32 -8.83 9.96 9.01
CA CYS A 32 -9.00 9.95 7.57
C CYS A 32 -7.68 10.30 6.84
N ILE A 33 -7.03 11.40 7.25
CA ILE A 33 -5.75 11.84 6.67
C ILE A 33 -4.64 10.82 7.00
N ALA A 34 -4.56 10.35 8.25
CA ALA A 34 -3.59 9.34 8.66
C ALA A 34 -3.77 8.02 7.88
N GLY A 35 -5.01 7.56 7.71
CA GLY A 35 -5.35 6.36 6.93
C GLY A 35 -5.07 6.52 5.43
N GLY A 36 -5.30 7.70 4.87
CA GLY A 36 -4.96 8.03 3.48
C GLY A 36 -3.45 8.04 3.23
N LEU A 37 -2.69 8.72 4.08
CA LEU A 37 -1.22 8.79 4.00
C LEU A 37 -0.56 7.42 4.23
N ALA A 38 -1.05 6.66 5.22
CA ALA A 38 -0.59 5.29 5.46
C ALA A 38 -0.81 4.37 4.26
N GLY A 39 -2.00 4.45 3.64
CA GLY A 39 -2.33 3.69 2.44
C GLY A 39 -1.47 4.07 1.24
N ALA A 40 -1.22 5.38 1.05
CA ALA A 40 -0.34 5.87 0.00
C ALA A 40 1.12 5.39 0.18
N PHE A 41 1.64 5.45 1.40
CA PHE A 41 2.98 4.98 1.74
C PHE A 41 3.12 3.46 1.53
N ALA A 42 2.16 2.68 2.03
CA ALA A 42 2.13 1.23 1.86
C ALA A 42 2.02 0.83 0.37
N ALA A 43 1.20 1.55 -0.41
CA ALA A 43 1.11 1.34 -1.86
C ALA A 43 2.44 1.65 -2.56
N GLY A 44 3.11 2.74 -2.19
CA GLY A 44 4.43 3.10 -2.73
C GLY A 44 5.49 2.02 -2.45
N LEU A 45 5.59 1.56 -1.19
CA LEU A 45 6.58 0.57 -0.77
C LEU A 45 6.36 -0.80 -1.42
N THR A 46 5.09 -1.19 -1.62
CA THR A 46 4.74 -2.48 -2.24
C THR A 46 4.73 -2.46 -3.76
N THR A 47 4.68 -1.28 -4.40
CA THR A 47 4.72 -1.14 -5.86
C THR A 47 5.89 -1.85 -6.54
N PRO A 48 7.17 -1.72 -6.12
CA PRO A 48 8.27 -2.45 -6.78
C PRO A 48 8.08 -3.96 -6.78
N LEU A 49 7.57 -4.52 -5.68
CA LEU A 49 7.33 -5.95 -5.55
C LEU A 49 6.18 -6.41 -6.46
N ASP A 50 5.12 -5.60 -6.55
CA ASP A 50 3.99 -5.86 -7.43
C ASP A 50 4.36 -5.75 -8.91
N VAL A 51 5.26 -4.83 -9.29
CA VAL A 51 5.79 -4.72 -10.66
C VAL A 51 6.58 -5.99 -11.05
N VAL A 52 7.46 -6.47 -10.18
CA VAL A 52 8.21 -7.71 -10.45
C VAL A 52 7.28 -8.91 -10.58
N LYS A 53 6.26 -9.00 -9.72
CA LYS A 53 5.29 -10.08 -9.77
C LYS A 53 4.41 -10.01 -11.01
N THR A 54 3.89 -8.84 -11.36
CA THR A 54 3.07 -8.67 -12.55
C THR A 54 3.85 -9.01 -13.80
N LEU A 55 5.13 -8.64 -13.90
CA LEU A 55 5.99 -9.06 -15.00
C LEU A 55 6.14 -10.59 -15.08
N LEU A 56 6.35 -11.27 -13.95
CA LEU A 56 6.41 -12.73 -13.92
C LEU A 56 5.08 -13.40 -14.32
N GLN A 57 3.95 -12.76 -14.02
CA GLN A 57 2.62 -13.25 -14.40
C GLN A 57 2.31 -12.99 -15.88
N THR A 58 2.75 -11.85 -16.43
CA THR A 58 2.50 -11.47 -17.82
C THR A 58 3.59 -11.93 -18.80
N ARG A 59 4.68 -12.55 -18.31
CA ARG A 59 5.79 -13.05 -19.15
C ARG A 59 5.37 -13.95 -20.32
N GLY A 60 4.28 -14.71 -20.17
CA GLY A 60 3.77 -15.58 -21.24
C GLY A 60 3.19 -14.82 -22.44
N LEU A 61 2.78 -13.58 -22.22
CA LEU A 61 2.22 -12.66 -23.23
C LEU A 61 3.27 -11.67 -23.75
N ALA A 62 4.48 -11.65 -23.18
CA ALA A 62 5.51 -10.71 -23.55
C ALA A 62 6.12 -11.07 -24.92
N GLN A 63 6.25 -10.09 -25.80
CA GLN A 63 6.93 -10.24 -27.10
C GLN A 63 8.45 -10.34 -26.96
N ASN A 64 9.01 -9.80 -25.87
CA ASN A 64 10.45 -9.87 -25.59
C ASN A 64 10.84 -11.23 -25.01
N GLU A 65 11.77 -11.92 -25.68
CA GLU A 65 12.27 -13.24 -25.31
C GLU A 65 12.99 -13.25 -23.94
N GLU A 66 13.66 -12.15 -23.58
CA GLU A 66 14.25 -11.94 -22.24
C GLU A 66 13.19 -11.95 -21.13
N ILE A 67 12.04 -11.29 -21.35
CA ILE A 67 10.95 -11.24 -20.36
C ILE A 67 10.28 -12.61 -20.26
N ARG A 68 10.08 -13.28 -21.40
CA ARG A 68 9.47 -14.61 -21.47
C ARG A 68 10.31 -15.70 -20.80
N SER A 69 11.63 -15.57 -20.84
CA SER A 69 12.57 -16.48 -20.16
C SER A 69 12.84 -16.12 -18.68
N ALA A 70 12.21 -15.08 -18.14
CA ALA A 70 12.39 -14.67 -16.75
C ALA A 70 12.03 -15.81 -15.78
N LYS A 71 13.06 -16.40 -15.16
CA LYS A 71 12.94 -17.47 -14.15
C LYS A 71 13.21 -16.89 -12.76
N GLY A 72 12.15 -16.71 -11.98
CA GLY A 72 12.24 -16.27 -10.58
C GLY A 72 12.24 -14.75 -10.37
N LEU A 73 12.11 -14.36 -9.10
CA LEU A 73 11.92 -12.96 -8.67
C LEU A 73 13.13 -12.07 -8.97
N PHE A 74 14.34 -12.55 -8.66
CA PHE A 74 15.58 -11.79 -8.86
C PHE A 74 15.93 -11.59 -10.34
N ASN A 75 15.67 -12.59 -11.19
CA ASN A 75 15.89 -12.48 -12.63
C ASN A 75 14.91 -11.47 -13.25
N ALA A 76 13.63 -11.55 -12.89
CA ALA A 76 12.63 -10.57 -13.30
C ALA A 76 12.98 -9.14 -12.85
N ALA A 77 13.45 -8.96 -11.62
CA ALA A 77 13.91 -7.65 -11.13
C ALA A 77 15.13 -7.15 -11.92
N SER A 78 16.10 -8.01 -12.24
CA SER A 78 17.26 -7.65 -13.05
C SER A 78 16.86 -7.20 -14.46
N ILE A 79 15.92 -7.91 -15.10
CA ILE A 79 15.38 -7.56 -16.42
C ILE A 79 14.69 -6.18 -16.37
N ILE A 80 13.87 -5.92 -15.35
CA ILE A 80 13.21 -4.61 -15.17
C ILE A 80 14.25 -3.50 -15.05
N LYS A 81 15.27 -3.70 -14.21
CA LYS A 81 16.34 -2.73 -14.01
C LYS A 81 17.11 -2.46 -15.31
N ARG A 82 17.36 -3.48 -16.13
CA ARG A 82 18.12 -3.35 -17.38
C ARG A 82 17.30 -2.72 -18.52
N GLN A 83 16.02 -3.06 -18.65
CA GLN A 83 15.17 -2.52 -19.73
C GLN A 83 14.53 -1.17 -19.40
N PHE A 84 14.07 -0.98 -18.17
CA PHE A 84 13.28 0.20 -17.76
C PHE A 84 13.98 1.05 -16.71
N GLY A 85 15.16 0.65 -16.23
CA GLY A 85 15.87 1.37 -15.18
C GLY A 85 15.17 1.30 -13.82
N TRP A 86 15.60 2.19 -12.91
CA TRP A 86 15.01 2.30 -11.57
C TRP A 86 13.58 2.86 -11.58
N SER A 87 13.22 3.67 -12.58
CA SER A 87 11.85 4.19 -12.75
C SER A 87 10.85 3.10 -13.15
N GLY A 88 11.32 2.00 -13.76
CA GLY A 88 10.50 0.84 -14.10
C GLY A 88 9.80 0.21 -12.90
N PHE A 89 10.46 0.19 -11.73
CA PHE A 89 9.90 -0.37 -10.50
C PHE A 89 8.77 0.45 -9.88
N LEU A 90 8.70 1.75 -10.20
CA LEU A 90 7.64 2.65 -9.72
C LEU A 90 6.59 2.93 -10.81
N ARG A 91 6.66 2.21 -11.94
CA ARG A 91 5.71 2.35 -13.03
C ARG A 91 4.34 1.88 -12.57
N GLY A 92 3.37 2.80 -12.55
CA GLY A 92 2.02 2.54 -12.03
C GLY A 92 1.82 2.86 -10.55
N ALA A 93 2.84 3.37 -9.84
CA ALA A 93 2.70 3.78 -8.43
C ALA A 93 1.63 4.88 -8.25
N ARG A 94 1.65 5.91 -9.11
CA ARG A 94 0.72 7.05 -9.05
C ARG A 94 -0.76 6.64 -9.10
N PRO A 95 -1.24 5.92 -10.15
CA PRO A 95 -2.65 5.53 -10.21
C PRO A 95 -3.04 4.61 -9.05
N ARG A 96 -2.13 3.76 -8.59
CA ARG A 96 -2.37 2.89 -7.43
C ARG A 96 -2.53 3.68 -6.13
N ILE A 97 -1.68 4.67 -5.89
CA ILE A 97 -1.77 5.52 -4.70
C ILE A 97 -3.10 6.28 -4.71
N ILE A 98 -3.46 6.87 -5.85
CA ILE A 98 -4.72 7.63 -5.99
C ILE A 98 -5.94 6.76 -5.78
N SER A 99 -5.94 5.50 -6.24
CA SER A 99 -7.07 4.59 -6.02
C SER A 99 -7.12 4.01 -4.60
N THR A 100 -5.96 3.78 -3.98
CA THR A 100 -5.86 3.15 -2.65
C THR A 100 -6.15 4.14 -1.54
N MET A 101 -5.68 5.39 -1.66
CA MET A 101 -5.82 6.44 -0.65
C MET A 101 -7.26 6.68 -0.16
N PRO A 102 -8.29 6.86 -1.02
CA PRO A 102 -9.67 7.06 -0.56
C PRO A 102 -10.24 5.79 0.09
N SER A 103 -9.90 4.61 -0.43
CA SER A 103 -10.35 3.34 0.14
C SER A 103 -9.81 3.12 1.55
N THR A 104 -8.52 3.39 1.77
CA THR A 104 -7.90 3.25 3.10
C THR A 104 -8.35 4.33 4.07
N ALA A 105 -8.59 5.55 3.59
CA ALA A 105 -9.14 6.64 4.39
C ALA A 105 -10.53 6.29 4.94
N ILE A 106 -11.44 5.80 4.08
CA ILE A 106 -12.79 5.37 4.50
C ILE A 106 -12.70 4.21 5.49
N CYS A 107 -11.89 3.19 5.18
CA CYS A 107 -11.75 1.99 6.02
C CYS A 107 -11.30 2.33 7.45
N TRP A 108 -10.23 3.13 7.60
CA TRP A 108 -9.71 3.52 8.90
C TRP A 108 -10.65 4.47 9.65
N THR A 109 -11.32 5.38 8.95
CA THR A 109 -12.29 6.29 9.56
C THR A 109 -13.50 5.51 10.11
N SER A 110 -14.05 4.58 9.32
CA SER A 110 -15.16 3.73 9.77
C SER A 110 -14.76 2.83 10.94
N TYR A 111 -13.53 2.31 10.93
CA TYR A 111 -13.01 1.48 12.02
C TYR A 111 -12.93 2.25 13.35
N GLU A 112 -12.32 3.44 13.35
CA GLU A 112 -12.21 4.24 14.58
C GLU A 112 -13.58 4.75 15.04
N MET A 113 -14.49 5.07 14.12
CA MET A 113 -15.86 5.45 14.47
C MET A 113 -16.60 4.32 15.20
N ALA A 114 -16.52 3.09 14.68
CA ALA A 114 -17.12 1.93 15.33
C ALA A 114 -16.49 1.67 16.70
N LYS A 115 -15.16 1.75 16.79
CA LYS A 115 -14.43 1.57 18.04
C LYS A 115 -14.80 2.61 19.10
N ALA A 116 -14.94 3.88 18.70
CA ALA A 116 -15.40 4.95 19.59
C ALA A 116 -16.84 4.73 20.07
N TYR A 117 -17.72 4.21 19.20
CA TYR A 117 -19.10 3.87 19.56
C TYR A 117 -19.16 2.75 20.61
N PHE A 118 -18.46 1.64 20.40
CA PHE A 118 -18.44 0.52 21.35
C PHE A 118 -17.83 0.92 22.70
N LYS A 119 -16.72 1.67 22.69
CA LYS A 119 -16.08 2.14 23.92
C LYS A 119 -16.99 3.05 24.76
N ARG A 120 -17.91 3.78 24.13
CA ARG A 120 -18.92 4.59 24.84
C ARG A 120 -20.01 3.73 25.49
N GLN A 121 -20.33 2.56 24.92
CA GLN A 121 -21.33 1.65 25.48
C GLN A 121 -20.82 0.84 26.68
N GLU A 122 -19.53 0.51 26.74
CA GLU A 122 -18.95 -0.20 27.89
C GLU A 122 -18.82 0.64 29.17
N VAL A 123 -18.89 1.97 29.05
CA VAL A 123 -18.72 2.91 30.17
C VAL A 123 -20.06 3.41 30.73
N ALA A 124 -21.18 3.10 30.07
CA ALA A 124 -22.55 3.46 30.47
C ALA A 124 -23.25 2.30 31.19
#